data_AF-A0A355F0Z3-F1
#
_entry.id   AF-A0A355F0Z3-F1
#
_cell.length_a   1.000
_cell.length_b   1.000
_cell.length_c   1.000
_cell.angle_alpha   90.00
_cell.angle_beta   90.00
_cell.angle_gamma   90.00
#
_symmetry.space_group_name_H-M   'P 1'
#
loop_
_entity.id
_entity.type
_entity.pdbx_description
1 polymer ?
#
loop_
_entity_poly.entity_id
_entity_poly.type
_entity_poly.pdbx_seq_one_letter_code
_entity_poly.pdbx_strand_id
1 'polypeptide(L)'
;TFTNKAAAEMRERVDHLLGRRADRAHLCTFHSFATDVLRQHGSHLGIRPDFTLLTLEDDRVAILAPLAEGLEREGHSPPADRKNLLSILDHLFAEAYDGADETPSLVQTPPWVPTLFSRYCQALVGANRLDFGTLLHFARKLLKEKPGVARVLRLAWPYVCVDEFQDTNKAQYELLRLLVGAGRPNLFVVADDDQIIYQWNGASPERLDALRGDFEIGQVELPENYRCPAQIIEIANRLIEHNRRRTAGKKPLAAARPPGLGEDVIRFAELATPFEEAAFVARDLLARGLRPGSCAVLARTAKLLEGAASALQVAGLEAYVAQRKTEFSSPAVCVVFNALRLANARHDRDVLRRLCVAWHDLTGALLEVEDVAAAAGLVGGDFLRAWSDAARTGDVDSMAAALLARIRAALVDRLDFLDFVDGFLTKDWKAWSQPEVDEEVNTWSGLHQDIVREHAPDDLTLNLYLQQMDLVSKAPSPPPGAIRCMTVHGAKGLEFQHVYLIGMAEEVFPSYQAVKKGPESREMEEERRNCFVAITRVQETLTLTRAREYNGWRKAPSRFLEDMGLPAQP
;
A
#
# COMPACT_ATOMS: atom_id res chain seq x y z
N THR A 1 9.92 3.40 7.83
CA THR A 1 9.76 2.18 7.00
C THR A 1 8.79 2.45 5.85
N PHE A 2 8.48 1.44 5.02
CA PHE A 2 7.63 1.58 3.83
C PHE A 2 6.17 1.23 4.07
N THR A 3 5.87 0.33 4.99
CA THR A 3 4.51 -0.15 5.23
C THR A 3 4.12 0.02 6.69
N ASN A 4 2.83 0.30 6.95
CA ASN A 4 2.31 0.37 8.32
C ASN A 4 2.45 -0.97 9.04
N LYS A 5 2.38 -2.09 8.31
CA LYS A 5 2.62 -3.43 8.87
C LYS A 5 4.04 -3.58 9.41
N ALA A 6 5.05 -3.14 8.66
CA ALA A 6 6.43 -3.17 9.14
C ALA A 6 6.63 -2.24 10.35
N ALA A 7 5.96 -1.09 10.38
CA ALA A 7 6.00 -0.18 11.54
C ALA A 7 5.38 -0.84 12.79
N ALA A 8 4.24 -1.50 12.65
CA ALA A 8 3.56 -2.22 13.72
C ALA A 8 4.40 -3.42 14.23
N GLU A 9 4.98 -4.21 13.33
CA GLU A 9 5.84 -5.34 13.70
C GLU A 9 7.11 -4.87 14.44
N MET A 10 7.75 -3.80 13.96
CA MET A 10 8.88 -3.20 14.67
C MET A 10 8.46 -2.72 16.07
N ARG A 11 7.28 -2.10 16.20
CA ARG A 11 6.76 -1.63 17.48
C ARG A 11 6.56 -2.78 18.46
N GLU A 12 5.91 -3.86 18.04
CA GLU A 12 5.71 -5.05 18.86
C GLU A 12 7.04 -5.66 19.32
N ARG A 13 8.02 -5.77 18.42
CA ARG A 13 9.36 -6.27 18.76
C ARG A 13 10.07 -5.37 19.76
N VAL A 14 10.00 -4.04 19.58
CA VAL A 14 10.59 -3.08 20.53
C VAL A 14 9.89 -3.14 21.88
N ASP A 15 8.56 -3.26 21.91
CA ASP A 15 7.80 -3.39 23.14
C ASP A 15 8.16 -4.66 23.91
N HIS A 16 8.36 -5.78 23.21
CA HIS A 16 8.81 -7.02 23.81
C HIS A 16 10.22 -6.88 24.41
N LEU A 17 11.15 -6.22 23.70
CA LEU A 17 12.53 -6.04 24.15
C LEU A 17 12.68 -5.01 25.28
N LEU A 18 11.86 -3.95 25.28
CA LEU A 18 12.00 -2.80 26.19
C LEU A 18 10.93 -2.73 27.29
N GLY A 19 10.01 -3.70 27.33
CA GLY A 19 8.95 -3.78 28.34
C GLY A 19 7.87 -2.72 28.17
N ARG A 20 7.24 -2.65 26.98
CA ARG A 20 6.18 -1.70 26.59
C ARG A 20 6.61 -0.23 26.62
N ARG A 21 7.75 0.05 26.00
CA ARG A 21 8.34 1.40 25.90
C ARG A 21 8.64 1.80 24.46
N ALA A 22 7.97 1.19 23.48
CA ALA A 22 8.12 1.55 22.07
C ALA A 22 7.52 2.92 21.74
N ASP A 23 6.62 3.45 22.58
CA ASP A 23 6.08 4.81 22.54
C ASP A 23 7.18 5.90 22.55
N ARG A 24 8.36 5.58 23.08
CA ARG A 24 9.54 6.46 23.08
C ARG A 24 10.23 6.56 21.71
N ALA A 25 9.86 5.73 20.75
CA ALA A 25 10.39 5.73 19.39
C ALA A 25 9.28 6.05 18.39
N HIS A 26 9.53 6.99 17.49
CA HIS A 26 8.59 7.30 16.43
C HIS A 26 8.76 6.34 15.26
N LEU A 27 7.94 5.28 15.26
CA LEU A 27 7.95 4.21 14.26
C LEU A 27 6.83 4.46 13.25
N CYS A 28 7.18 4.96 12.07
CA CYS A 28 6.19 5.36 11.07
C CYS A 28 6.67 5.13 9.63
N THR A 29 5.76 5.38 8.67
CA THR A 29 6.11 5.42 7.24
C THR A 29 6.53 6.83 6.81
N PHE A 30 7.14 6.96 5.63
CA PHE A 30 7.45 8.27 5.04
C PHE A 30 6.20 9.17 4.90
N HIS A 31 5.06 8.58 4.51
CA HIS A 31 3.81 9.34 4.35
C HIS A 31 3.23 9.74 5.71
N SER A 32 3.25 8.85 6.71
CA SER A 32 2.85 9.18 8.08
C SER A 32 3.71 10.34 8.63
N PHE A 33 5.04 10.24 8.50
CA PHE A 33 5.96 11.30 8.91
C PHE A 33 5.68 12.64 8.19
N ALA A 34 5.51 12.62 6.87
CA ALA A 34 5.19 13.82 6.10
C ALA A 34 3.86 14.45 6.54
N THR A 35 2.87 13.61 6.85
CA THR A 35 1.57 14.05 7.37
C THR A 35 1.74 14.75 8.71
N ASP A 36 2.48 14.16 9.66
CA ASP A 36 2.71 14.74 10.99
C ASP A 36 3.44 16.09 10.90
N VAL A 37 4.47 16.17 10.05
CA VAL A 37 5.21 17.42 9.79
C VAL A 37 4.28 18.50 9.21
N LEU A 38 3.44 18.16 8.24
CA LEU A 38 2.52 19.10 7.62
C LEU A 38 1.37 19.51 8.55
N ARG A 39 0.94 18.67 9.48
CA ARG A 39 -0.03 19.10 10.49
C ARG A 39 0.58 20.09 11.48
N GLN A 40 1.81 19.85 11.94
CA GLN A 40 2.47 20.73 12.90
C GLN A 40 2.92 22.06 12.28
N HIS A 41 3.32 22.05 11.01
CA HIS A 41 4.03 23.16 10.39
C HIS A 41 3.52 23.55 8.99
N GLY A 42 2.50 22.90 8.46
CA GLY A 42 1.97 23.14 7.12
C GLY A 42 1.28 24.49 6.94
N SER A 43 0.93 25.18 8.03
CA SER A 43 0.38 26.54 7.99
C SER A 43 1.32 27.53 7.31
N HIS A 44 2.64 27.27 7.34
CA HIS A 44 3.63 28.04 6.56
C HIS A 44 3.44 27.97 5.04
N LEU A 45 2.70 26.97 4.56
CA LEU A 45 2.37 26.75 3.15
C LEU A 45 0.87 26.96 2.86
N GLY A 46 0.09 27.47 3.83
CA GLY A 46 -1.35 27.63 3.69
C GLY A 46 -2.15 26.33 3.87
N ILE A 47 -1.51 25.25 4.33
CA ILE A 47 -2.16 23.97 4.63
C ILE A 47 -2.61 24.00 6.08
N ARG A 48 -3.91 23.82 6.33
CA ARG A 48 -4.45 23.77 7.70
C ARG A 48 -4.28 22.37 8.29
N PRO A 49 -4.12 22.23 9.61
CA PRO A 49 -3.84 20.94 10.26
C PRO A 49 -4.97 19.91 10.15
N ASP A 50 -6.16 20.31 9.70
CA ASP A 50 -7.37 19.49 9.49
C ASP A 50 -7.53 19.04 8.02
N PHE A 51 -6.45 19.03 7.23
CA PHE A 51 -6.55 18.58 5.83
C PHE A 51 -6.97 17.11 5.71
N THR A 52 -7.76 16.83 4.67
CA THR A 52 -8.25 15.49 4.32
C THR A 52 -7.30 14.82 3.31
N LEU A 53 -7.12 13.50 3.42
CA LEU A 53 -6.32 12.72 2.48
C LEU A 53 -7.21 12.13 1.36
N LEU A 54 -6.86 12.39 0.11
CA LEU A 54 -7.47 11.79 -1.07
C LEU A 54 -6.77 10.46 -1.37
N THR A 55 -7.38 9.38 -0.91
CA THR A 55 -6.84 8.01 -1.08
C THR A 55 -7.33 7.33 -2.36
N LEU A 56 -8.40 7.82 -2.96
CA LEU A 56 -9.02 7.20 -4.12
C LEU A 56 -8.60 7.84 -5.43
N GLU A 57 -8.38 6.98 -6.42
CA GLU A 57 -8.06 7.40 -7.78
C GLU A 57 -9.15 8.30 -8.36
N ASP A 58 -10.43 7.93 -8.22
CA ASP A 58 -11.54 8.66 -8.82
C ASP A 58 -11.71 10.07 -8.23
N ASP A 59 -11.45 10.26 -6.93
CA ASP A 59 -11.47 11.60 -6.32
C ASP A 59 -10.35 12.48 -6.88
N ARG A 60 -9.15 11.91 -7.03
CA ARG A 60 -8.00 12.63 -7.60
C ARG A 60 -8.25 12.97 -9.06
N VAL A 61 -8.87 12.06 -9.81
CA VAL A 61 -9.31 12.29 -11.20
C VAL A 61 -10.37 13.40 -11.29
N ALA A 62 -11.32 13.45 -10.36
CA ALA A 62 -12.34 14.50 -10.34
C ALA A 62 -11.72 15.91 -10.19
N ILE A 63 -10.64 16.05 -9.42
CA ILE A 63 -9.87 17.31 -9.32
C ILE A 63 -9.22 17.68 -10.66
N LEU A 64 -8.79 16.69 -11.46
CA LEU A 64 -8.10 16.93 -12.73
C LEU A 64 -9.02 17.38 -13.85
N ALA A 65 -10.31 17.01 -13.82
CA ALA A 65 -11.27 17.34 -14.88
C ALA A 65 -11.33 18.85 -15.20
N PRO A 66 -11.62 19.75 -14.24
CA PRO A 66 -11.69 21.19 -14.52
C PRO A 66 -10.32 21.79 -14.90
N LEU A 67 -9.22 21.21 -14.40
CA LEU A 67 -7.86 21.66 -14.74
C LEU A 67 -7.52 21.35 -16.19
N ALA A 68 -7.87 20.14 -16.65
CA ALA A 68 -7.64 19.71 -18.02
C ALA A 68 -8.49 20.51 -19.02
N GLU A 69 -9.77 20.77 -18.70
CA GLU A 69 -10.61 21.69 -19.49
C GLU A 69 -10.01 23.11 -19.56
N GLY A 70 -9.37 23.56 -18.48
CA GLY A 70 -8.62 24.81 -18.45
C GLY A 70 -7.47 24.85 -19.46
N LEU A 71 -6.69 23.78 -19.51
CA LEU A 71 -5.59 23.63 -20.47
C LEU A 71 -6.09 23.54 -21.92
N GLU A 72 -7.20 22.84 -22.15
CA GLU A 72 -7.84 22.74 -23.48
C GLU A 72 -8.30 24.12 -23.98
N ARG A 73 -8.89 24.95 -23.09
CA ARG A 73 -9.25 26.34 -23.40
C ARG A 73 -8.05 27.23 -23.71
N GLU A 74 -6.88 26.90 -23.19
CA GLU A 74 -5.60 27.57 -23.47
C GLU A 74 -4.93 27.07 -24.76
N GLY A 75 -5.56 26.14 -25.49
CA GLY A 75 -5.05 25.62 -26.76
C GLY A 75 -4.09 24.43 -26.60
N HIS A 76 -4.01 23.83 -25.41
CA HIS A 76 -3.23 22.62 -25.19
C HIS A 76 -4.06 21.35 -25.43
N SER A 77 -3.39 20.21 -25.61
CA SER A 77 -4.03 18.91 -25.83
C SER A 77 -3.59 17.89 -24.78
N PRO A 78 -4.06 18.01 -23.52
CA PRO A 78 -3.81 16.99 -22.50
C PRO A 78 -4.50 15.66 -22.87
N PRO A 79 -3.99 14.50 -22.39
CA PRO A 79 -4.66 13.22 -22.52
C PRO A 79 -6.15 13.26 -22.14
N ALA A 80 -7.00 12.71 -23.01
CA ALA A 80 -8.45 12.65 -22.80
C ALA A 80 -8.82 11.79 -21.57
N ASP A 81 -8.16 10.64 -21.42
CA ASP A 81 -8.25 9.83 -20.21
C ASP A 81 -7.46 10.50 -19.08
N ARG A 82 -8.19 10.99 -18.08
CA ARG A 82 -7.65 11.71 -16.93
C ARG A 82 -6.83 10.81 -16.01
N LYS A 83 -6.96 9.48 -16.09
CA LYS A 83 -6.07 8.54 -15.40
C LYS A 83 -4.64 8.64 -15.91
N ASN A 84 -4.46 8.93 -17.20
CA ASN A 84 -3.12 9.17 -17.75
C ASN A 84 -2.51 10.48 -17.22
N LEU A 85 -3.30 11.52 -17.00
CA LEU A 85 -2.83 12.74 -16.34
C LEU A 85 -2.39 12.47 -14.90
N LEU A 86 -3.17 11.65 -14.18
CA LEU A 86 -2.83 11.25 -12.83
C LEU A 86 -1.51 10.46 -12.79
N SER A 87 -1.32 9.51 -13.70
CA SER A 87 -0.07 8.75 -13.83
C SER A 87 1.14 9.65 -14.10
N ILE A 88 0.98 10.72 -14.90
CA ILE A 88 2.03 11.72 -15.12
C ILE A 88 2.35 12.44 -13.80
N LEU A 89 1.34 12.91 -13.07
CA LEU A 89 1.55 13.60 -11.78
C LEU A 89 2.20 12.70 -10.73
N ASP A 90 1.75 11.45 -10.60
CA ASP A 90 2.35 10.48 -9.67
C ASP A 90 3.82 10.24 -9.98
N HIS A 91 4.17 10.15 -11.27
CA HIS A 91 5.57 10.05 -11.68
C HIS A 91 6.36 11.31 -11.32
N LEU A 92 5.83 12.51 -11.59
CA LEU A 92 6.49 13.78 -11.25
C LEU A 92 6.73 13.92 -9.74
N PHE A 93 5.74 13.54 -8.92
CA PHE A 93 5.88 13.55 -7.47
C PHE A 93 6.96 12.55 -7.01
N ALA A 94 6.97 11.32 -7.53
CA ALA A 94 8.00 10.33 -7.21
C ALA A 94 9.42 10.81 -7.58
N GLU A 95 9.55 11.53 -8.70
CA GLU A 95 10.78 12.14 -9.21
C GLU A 95 11.18 13.47 -8.55
N ALA A 96 10.52 13.83 -7.44
CA ALA A 96 10.83 15.03 -6.67
C ALA A 96 10.73 16.32 -7.50
N TYR A 97 9.84 16.36 -8.49
CA TYR A 97 9.64 17.54 -9.32
C TYR A 97 9.01 18.68 -8.51
N ASP A 98 9.58 19.88 -8.65
CA ASP A 98 9.19 21.08 -7.89
C ASP A 98 8.47 22.13 -8.78
N GLY A 99 8.04 21.76 -10.00
CA GLY A 99 7.32 22.66 -10.92
C GLY A 99 8.22 23.52 -11.82
N ALA A 100 9.47 23.11 -12.07
CA ALA A 100 10.41 23.79 -12.98
C ALA A 100 10.02 23.61 -14.47
N ASP A 101 10.53 24.44 -15.38
CA ASP A 101 10.15 24.34 -16.81
C ASP A 101 10.50 23.00 -17.47
N GLU A 102 11.51 22.31 -16.94
CA GLU A 102 11.95 20.99 -17.39
C GLU A 102 11.54 19.91 -16.39
N THR A 103 10.99 18.82 -16.90
CA THR A 103 10.63 17.64 -16.10
C THR A 103 11.73 16.58 -16.18
N PRO A 104 12.10 15.95 -15.05
CA PRO A 104 12.99 14.79 -15.07
C PRO A 104 12.40 13.66 -15.92
N SER A 105 13.25 12.95 -16.66
CA SER A 105 12.92 11.69 -17.35
C SER A 105 11.92 11.76 -18.51
N LEU A 106 11.41 12.94 -18.88
CA LEU A 106 10.67 13.13 -20.13
C LEU A 106 11.62 13.56 -21.25
N VAL A 107 11.51 12.90 -22.41
CA VAL A 107 12.27 13.25 -23.63
C VAL A 107 11.98 14.69 -24.06
N GLN A 108 10.72 15.09 -23.94
CA GLN A 108 10.26 16.46 -24.17
C GLN A 108 9.17 16.77 -23.15
N THR A 109 9.35 17.84 -22.38
CA THR A 109 8.34 18.32 -21.44
C THR A 109 7.27 19.08 -22.23
N PRO A 110 6.00 18.62 -22.25
CA PRO A 110 4.93 19.41 -22.85
C PRO A 110 4.77 20.74 -22.08
N PRO A 111 4.56 21.88 -22.77
CA PRO A 111 4.49 23.20 -22.12
C PRO A 111 3.41 23.31 -21.03
N TRP A 112 2.37 22.47 -21.11
CA TRP A 112 1.27 22.45 -20.14
C TRP A 112 1.58 21.66 -18.86
N VAL A 113 2.62 20.82 -18.82
CA VAL A 113 2.91 19.96 -17.66
C VAL A 113 3.29 20.77 -16.41
N PRO A 114 4.23 21.75 -16.46
CA PRO A 114 4.52 22.59 -15.31
C PRO A 114 3.28 23.34 -14.79
N THR A 115 2.46 23.85 -15.71
CA THR A 115 1.19 24.52 -15.41
C THR A 115 0.19 23.59 -14.74
N LEU A 116 0.01 22.37 -15.25
CA LEU A 116 -0.86 21.35 -14.67
C LEU A 116 -0.42 21.02 -13.24
N PHE A 117 0.87 20.74 -13.05
CA PHE A 117 1.44 20.39 -11.75
C PHE A 117 1.19 21.49 -10.71
N SER A 118 1.48 22.75 -11.07
CA SER A 118 1.27 23.90 -10.20
C SER A 118 -0.20 24.11 -9.86
N ARG A 119 -1.09 24.05 -10.87
CA ARG A 119 -2.55 24.20 -10.66
C ARG A 119 -3.14 23.07 -9.83
N TYR A 120 -2.66 21.83 -10.00
CA TYR A 120 -3.09 20.68 -9.20
C TYR A 120 -2.71 20.87 -7.73
N CYS A 121 -1.45 21.23 -7.45
CA CYS A 121 -0.98 21.55 -6.10
C CYS A 121 -1.79 22.69 -5.47
N GLN A 122 -2.07 23.75 -6.22
CA GLN A 122 -2.88 24.88 -5.75
C GLN A 122 -4.33 24.50 -5.46
N ALA A 123 -4.96 23.70 -6.32
CA ALA A 123 -6.33 23.22 -6.12
C ALA A 123 -6.44 22.39 -4.84
N LEU A 124 -5.48 21.50 -4.60
CA LEU A 124 -5.40 20.68 -3.39
C LEU A 124 -5.22 21.53 -2.12
N VAL A 125 -4.26 22.45 -2.11
CA VAL A 125 -4.07 23.37 -0.96
C VAL A 125 -5.30 24.25 -0.72
N GLY A 126 -5.90 24.79 -1.79
CA GLY A 126 -7.09 25.64 -1.70
C GLY A 126 -8.31 24.90 -1.12
N ALA A 127 -8.47 23.63 -1.47
CA ALA A 127 -9.49 22.75 -0.91
C ALA A 127 -9.12 22.17 0.48
N ASN A 128 -7.89 22.43 0.97
CA ASN A 128 -7.32 21.79 2.17
C ASN A 128 -7.39 20.25 2.11
N ARG A 129 -7.07 19.71 0.95
CA ARG A 129 -7.01 18.28 0.68
C ARG A 129 -5.62 17.95 0.13
N LEU A 130 -5.05 16.82 0.51
CA LEU A 130 -3.77 16.34 -0.02
C LEU A 130 -3.94 14.92 -0.52
N ASP A 131 -3.03 14.46 -1.36
CA ASP A 131 -2.88 13.07 -1.76
C ASP A 131 -1.46 12.57 -1.38
N PHE A 132 -1.18 11.28 -1.59
CA PHE A 132 0.11 10.70 -1.19
C PHE A 132 1.33 11.39 -1.84
N GLY A 133 1.23 11.78 -3.11
CA GLY A 133 2.30 12.48 -3.82
C GLY A 133 2.53 13.89 -3.25
N THR A 134 1.45 14.64 -3.03
CA THR A 134 1.54 16.01 -2.49
C THR A 134 1.96 16.07 -1.03
N LEU A 135 1.65 15.04 -0.21
CA LEU A 135 2.19 14.94 1.16
C LEU A 135 3.73 15.03 1.15
N LEU A 136 4.39 14.22 0.33
CA LEU A 136 5.84 14.25 0.22
C LEU A 136 6.32 15.57 -0.37
N HIS A 137 5.68 16.05 -1.45
CA HIS A 137 6.04 17.32 -2.09
C HIS A 137 6.01 18.49 -1.12
N PHE A 138 4.92 18.68 -0.38
CA PHE A 138 4.80 19.80 0.54
C PHE A 138 5.67 19.65 1.77
N ALA A 139 5.88 18.43 2.30
CA ALA A 139 6.83 18.21 3.38
C ALA A 139 8.26 18.59 2.95
N ARG A 140 8.69 18.17 1.77
CA ARG A 140 9.99 18.59 1.18
C ARG A 140 10.06 20.09 1.01
N LYS A 141 9.03 20.69 0.39
CA LYS A 141 8.95 22.14 0.14
C LYS A 141 9.06 22.93 1.44
N LEU A 142 8.35 22.49 2.49
CA LEU A 142 8.40 23.09 3.82
C LEU A 142 9.82 23.04 4.41
N LEU A 143 10.46 21.87 4.41
CA LEU A 143 11.81 21.73 5.00
C LEU A 143 12.87 22.50 4.20
N LYS A 144 12.70 22.62 2.88
CA LYS A 144 13.56 23.39 1.97
C LYS A 144 13.39 24.90 2.16
N GLU A 145 12.16 25.40 2.23
CA GLU A 145 11.85 26.84 2.32
C GLU A 145 11.86 27.38 3.75
N LYS A 146 11.68 26.52 4.76
CA LYS A 146 11.70 26.88 6.19
C LYS A 146 12.79 26.09 6.94
N PRO A 147 14.08 26.44 6.79
CA PRO A 147 15.19 25.74 7.46
C PRO A 147 15.10 25.70 9.00
N GLY A 148 14.37 26.64 9.61
CA GLY A 148 14.07 26.63 11.05
C GLY A 148 13.25 25.41 11.48
N VAL A 149 12.24 25.02 10.70
CA VAL A 149 11.43 23.82 10.95
C VAL A 149 12.32 22.56 10.86
N ALA A 150 13.13 22.45 9.80
CA ALA A 150 14.06 21.35 9.64
C ALA A 150 15.06 21.23 10.82
N ARG A 151 15.49 22.37 11.38
CA ARG A 151 16.36 22.39 12.56
C ARG A 151 15.66 21.87 13.82
N VAL A 152 14.42 22.29 14.05
CA VAL A 152 13.62 21.80 15.19
C VAL A 152 13.39 20.29 15.08
N LEU A 153 13.04 19.80 13.87
CA LEU A 153 12.86 18.37 13.63
C LEU A 153 14.14 17.57 13.87
N ARG A 154 15.31 18.07 13.47
CA ARG A 154 16.60 17.42 13.78
C ARG A 154 16.90 17.35 15.27
N LEU A 155 16.48 18.35 16.04
CA LEU A 155 16.65 18.35 17.50
C LEU A 155 15.69 17.35 18.16
N ALA A 156 14.47 17.21 17.63
CA ALA A 156 13.49 16.24 18.10
C ALA A 156 13.88 14.79 17.74
N TRP A 157 14.46 14.60 16.56
CA TRP A 157 14.81 13.28 16.00
C TRP A 157 16.32 13.19 15.73
N PRO A 158 17.15 13.09 16.79
CA PRO A 158 18.60 13.09 16.66
C PRO A 158 19.17 11.79 16.08
N TYR A 159 18.39 10.71 16.00
CA TYR A 159 18.74 9.43 15.38
C TYR A 159 17.64 9.03 14.41
N VAL A 160 18.01 8.73 13.17
CA VAL A 160 17.06 8.34 12.13
C VAL A 160 17.45 6.97 11.58
N CYS A 161 16.52 6.03 11.66
CA CYS A 161 16.68 4.68 11.13
C CYS A 161 15.74 4.49 9.93
N VAL A 162 16.26 4.03 8.80
CA VAL A 162 15.48 3.76 7.59
C VAL A 162 15.66 2.30 7.17
N ASP A 163 14.55 1.58 7.18
CA ASP A 163 14.45 0.19 6.71
C ASP A 163 13.95 0.13 5.26
N GLU A 164 14.28 -0.95 4.55
CA GLU A 164 13.92 -1.22 3.14
C GLU A 164 14.31 -0.07 2.17
N PHE A 165 15.44 0.61 2.43
CA PHE A 165 15.79 1.85 1.73
C PHE A 165 15.97 1.70 0.22
N GLN A 166 16.23 0.49 -0.27
CA GLN A 166 16.31 0.21 -1.71
C GLN A 166 15.00 0.51 -2.45
N ASP A 167 13.85 0.52 -1.75
CA ASP A 167 12.55 0.85 -2.33
C ASP A 167 12.28 2.36 -2.37
N THR A 168 13.20 3.20 -1.90
CA THR A 168 12.98 4.64 -1.82
C THR A 168 12.87 5.24 -3.22
N ASN A 169 11.85 6.07 -3.42
CA ASN A 169 11.81 6.97 -4.57
C ASN A 169 12.61 8.25 -4.28
N LYS A 170 12.81 9.07 -5.31
CA LYS A 170 13.61 10.30 -5.19
C LYS A 170 13.00 11.30 -4.22
N ALA A 171 11.67 11.44 -4.18
CA ALA A 171 11.01 12.33 -3.23
C ALA A 171 11.22 11.92 -1.77
N GLN A 172 11.10 10.63 -1.44
CA GLN A 172 11.38 10.09 -0.11
C GLN A 172 12.85 10.30 0.28
N TYR A 173 13.77 10.04 -0.65
CA TYR A 173 15.19 10.25 -0.42
C TYR A 173 15.53 11.72 -0.14
N GLU A 174 14.99 12.64 -0.93
CA GLU A 174 15.23 14.07 -0.71
C GLU A 174 14.56 14.58 0.57
N LEU A 175 13.39 14.04 0.96
CA LEU A 175 12.79 14.33 2.27
C LEU A 175 13.72 13.88 3.41
N LEU A 176 14.28 12.67 3.32
CA LEU A 176 15.26 12.18 4.29
C LEU A 176 16.48 13.10 4.36
N ARG A 177 17.05 13.49 3.22
CA ARG A 177 18.21 14.39 3.16
C ARG A 177 17.94 15.76 3.78
N LEU A 178 16.76 16.33 3.53
CA LEU A 178 16.33 17.59 4.15
C LEU A 178 16.13 17.46 5.67
N LEU A 179 15.61 16.31 6.12
CA LEU A 179 15.45 16.00 7.53
C LEU A 179 16.82 15.90 8.20
N VAL A 180 17.69 14.96 7.79
CA VAL A 180 18.94 14.67 8.51
C VAL A 180 20.02 15.74 8.30
N GLY A 181 19.94 16.55 7.24
CA GLY A 181 20.94 17.55 6.89
C GLY A 181 22.17 16.93 6.22
N ALA A 182 23.19 17.75 5.93
CA ALA A 182 24.43 17.29 5.29
C ALA A 182 25.51 16.88 6.32
N GLY A 183 26.55 16.17 5.86
CA GLY A 183 27.72 15.80 6.66
C GLY A 183 27.62 14.37 7.21
N ARG A 184 27.80 14.21 8.53
CA ARG A 184 27.77 12.92 9.23
C ARG A 184 26.58 12.86 10.21
N PRO A 185 25.33 12.80 9.71
CA PRO A 185 24.17 12.66 10.59
C PRO A 185 24.18 11.28 11.28
N ASN A 186 23.45 11.15 12.38
CA ASN A 186 23.15 9.85 12.99
C ASN A 186 22.08 9.12 12.17
N LEU A 187 22.44 8.74 10.96
CA LEU A 187 21.59 8.04 10.01
C LEU A 187 22.02 6.56 9.95
N PHE A 188 21.07 5.66 10.21
CA PHE A 188 21.25 4.22 10.04
C PHE A 188 20.29 3.73 8.95
N VAL A 189 20.84 3.08 7.92
CA VAL A 189 20.07 2.60 6.77
C VAL A 189 20.27 1.11 6.58
N VAL A 190 19.17 0.39 6.39
CA VAL A 190 19.16 -1.02 5.98
C VAL A 190 18.64 -1.09 4.55
N ALA A 191 19.36 -1.80 3.69
CA ALA A 191 18.98 -1.96 2.28
C ALA A 191 19.53 -3.25 1.68
N ASP A 192 18.81 -3.76 0.67
CA ASP A 192 19.26 -4.87 -0.18
C ASP A 192 18.89 -4.58 -1.64
N ASP A 193 19.88 -4.22 -2.47
CA ASP A 193 19.70 -3.89 -3.88
C ASP A 193 19.19 -5.05 -4.76
N ASP A 194 19.32 -6.29 -4.29
CA ASP A 194 18.76 -7.47 -4.95
C ASP A 194 17.26 -7.63 -4.66
N GLN A 195 16.71 -6.82 -3.75
CA GLN A 195 15.29 -6.78 -3.40
C GLN A 195 14.58 -5.50 -3.84
N ILE A 196 15.12 -4.77 -4.84
CA ILE A 196 14.44 -3.62 -5.47
C ILE A 196 13.36 -4.14 -6.43
N ILE A 197 12.09 -4.04 -6.02
CA ILE A 197 10.96 -4.58 -6.80
C ILE A 197 9.79 -3.58 -6.99
N TYR A 198 10.01 -2.31 -6.66
CA TYR A 198 9.02 -1.25 -6.85
C TYR A 198 9.52 -0.15 -7.80
N GLN A 199 10.23 -0.51 -8.88
CA GLN A 199 10.78 0.50 -9.79
C GLN A 199 9.68 1.25 -10.55
N TRP A 200 8.54 0.59 -10.80
CA TRP A 200 7.33 1.23 -11.29
C TRP A 200 6.81 2.36 -10.38
N ASN A 201 7.17 2.35 -9.09
CA ASN A 201 6.85 3.39 -8.10
C ASN A 201 8.05 4.34 -7.83
N GLY A 202 9.08 4.31 -8.69
CA GLY A 202 10.25 5.18 -8.62
C GLY A 202 11.42 4.64 -7.79
N ALA A 203 11.37 3.40 -7.30
CA ALA A 203 12.52 2.78 -6.63
C ALA A 203 13.69 2.61 -7.61
N SER A 204 14.91 2.90 -7.17
CA SER A 204 16.09 2.94 -8.04
C SER A 204 17.36 2.52 -7.32
N PRO A 205 18.19 1.63 -7.90
CA PRO A 205 19.56 1.40 -7.42
C PRO A 205 20.36 2.69 -7.26
N GLU A 206 20.09 3.69 -8.11
CA GLU A 206 20.71 5.01 -8.08
C GLU A 206 20.50 5.74 -6.74
N ARG A 207 19.48 5.37 -5.94
CA ARG A 207 19.30 5.95 -4.59
C ARG A 207 20.35 5.47 -3.59
N LEU A 208 20.78 4.22 -3.69
CA LEU A 208 21.87 3.70 -2.86
C LEU A 208 23.19 4.37 -3.21
N ASP A 209 23.43 4.59 -4.50
CA ASP A 209 24.62 5.31 -4.95
C ASP A 209 24.60 6.78 -4.52
N ALA A 210 23.45 7.44 -4.63
CA ALA A 210 23.26 8.79 -4.11
C ALA A 210 23.51 8.85 -2.58
N LEU A 211 22.99 7.89 -1.82
CA LEU A 211 23.21 7.80 -0.36
C LEU A 211 24.71 7.70 -0.02
N ARG A 212 25.46 6.85 -0.74
CA ARG A 212 26.92 6.70 -0.55
C ARG A 212 27.70 7.95 -0.96
N GLY A 213 27.20 8.70 -1.94
CA GLY A 213 27.82 9.95 -2.41
C GLY A 213 27.52 11.16 -1.53
N ASP A 214 26.31 11.23 -0.98
CA ASP A 214 25.84 12.38 -0.19
C ASP A 214 26.26 12.32 1.28
N PHE A 215 26.57 11.12 1.80
CA PHE A 215 26.87 10.89 3.22
C PHE A 215 28.10 10.00 3.41
N GLU A 216 28.93 10.34 4.42
CA GLU A 216 30.02 9.47 4.87
C GLU A 216 29.48 8.33 5.75
N ILE A 217 29.02 7.24 5.11
CA ILE A 217 28.42 6.08 5.79
C ILE A 217 29.40 4.91 5.83
N GLY A 218 29.56 4.29 7.00
CA GLY A 218 30.25 3.00 7.12
C GLY A 218 29.35 1.86 6.66
N GLN A 219 29.82 1.03 5.72
CA GLN A 219 29.06 -0.12 5.22
C GLN A 219 29.38 -1.39 6.03
N VAL A 220 28.33 -2.08 6.46
CA VAL A 220 28.41 -3.42 7.06
C VAL A 220 27.55 -4.36 6.22
N GLU A 221 28.16 -5.42 5.67
CA GLU A 221 27.45 -6.45 4.92
C GLU A 221 27.09 -7.64 5.80
N LEU A 222 25.86 -8.13 5.67
CA LEU A 222 25.32 -9.29 6.40
C LEU A 222 24.97 -10.41 5.39
N PRO A 223 25.96 -11.18 4.90
CA PRO A 223 25.71 -12.22 3.89
C PRO A 223 25.03 -13.47 4.45
N GLU A 224 25.04 -13.66 5.76
CA GLU A 224 24.50 -14.86 6.40
C GLU A 224 22.97 -14.86 6.39
N ASN A 225 22.39 -15.88 5.75
CA ASN A 225 20.96 -16.11 5.70
C ASN A 225 20.56 -17.20 6.71
N TYR A 226 19.72 -16.82 7.67
CA TYR A 226 19.21 -17.70 8.74
C TYR A 226 17.83 -18.30 8.43
N ARG A 227 17.23 -17.91 7.30
CA ARG A 227 15.87 -18.29 6.90
C ARG A 227 15.87 -19.51 5.99
N CYS A 228 16.59 -19.43 4.88
CA CYS A 228 16.44 -20.37 3.78
C CYS A 228 17.42 -21.55 3.92
N PRO A 229 17.05 -22.74 3.41
CA PRO A 229 17.97 -23.85 3.21
C PRO A 229 19.10 -23.50 2.22
N ALA A 230 20.24 -24.19 2.32
CA ALA A 230 21.40 -23.96 1.49
C ALA A 230 21.12 -24.09 -0.02
N GLN A 231 20.30 -25.07 -0.41
CA GLN A 231 19.91 -25.30 -1.81
C GLN A 231 19.15 -24.09 -2.39
N ILE A 232 18.28 -23.46 -1.59
CA ILE A 232 17.53 -22.28 -2.01
C ILE A 232 18.45 -21.08 -2.15
N ILE A 233 19.40 -20.91 -1.23
CA ILE A 233 20.42 -19.86 -1.32
C ILE A 233 21.30 -20.03 -2.55
N GLU A 234 21.66 -21.27 -2.91
CA GLU A 234 22.44 -21.57 -4.11
C GLU A 234 21.72 -21.13 -5.39
N ILE A 235 20.46 -21.55 -5.58
CA ILE A 235 19.70 -21.14 -6.77
C ILE A 235 19.42 -19.63 -6.77
N ALA A 236 19.24 -19.00 -5.61
CA ALA A 236 19.02 -17.57 -5.50
C ALA A 236 20.26 -16.76 -5.89
N ASN A 237 21.45 -17.17 -5.45
CA ASN A 237 22.72 -16.56 -5.84
C ASN A 237 22.94 -16.72 -7.36
N ARG A 238 22.76 -17.93 -7.91
CA ARG A 238 22.89 -18.17 -9.36
C ARG A 238 21.93 -17.29 -10.15
N LEU A 239 20.66 -17.24 -9.75
CA LEU A 239 19.66 -16.40 -10.41
C LEU A 239 20.12 -14.94 -10.44
N ILE A 240 20.45 -14.36 -9.28
CA ILE A 240 20.67 -12.92 -9.18
C ILE A 240 22.00 -12.45 -9.80
N GLU A 241 22.96 -13.36 -9.99
CA GLU A 241 24.22 -13.08 -10.69
C GLU A 241 24.03 -12.63 -12.15
N HIS A 242 22.90 -12.98 -12.78
CA HIS A 242 22.59 -12.52 -14.13
C HIS A 242 22.20 -11.02 -14.20
N ASN A 243 21.93 -10.36 -13.07
CA ASN A 243 21.68 -8.92 -13.04
C ASN A 243 23.01 -8.15 -13.06
N ARG A 244 23.15 -7.20 -13.98
CA ARG A 244 24.37 -6.40 -14.15
C ARG A 244 24.37 -5.13 -13.30
N ARG A 245 23.19 -4.54 -13.03
CA ARG A 245 23.05 -3.31 -12.23
C ARG A 245 22.89 -3.64 -10.74
N ARG A 246 23.93 -4.24 -10.16
CA ARG A 246 24.05 -4.60 -8.74
C ARG A 246 25.26 -3.91 -8.12
N THR A 247 25.28 -3.79 -6.80
CA THR A 247 26.43 -3.29 -6.04
C THR A 247 27.64 -4.15 -6.35
N ALA A 248 28.68 -3.51 -6.88
CA ALA A 248 29.92 -4.20 -7.24
C ALA A 248 30.58 -4.81 -6.00
N GLY A 249 30.98 -6.08 -6.09
CA GLY A 249 31.68 -6.77 -5.01
C GLY A 249 30.80 -7.22 -3.83
N LYS A 250 29.46 -7.09 -3.93
CA LYS A 250 28.53 -7.60 -2.93
C LYS A 250 28.76 -9.09 -2.68
N LYS A 251 28.91 -9.47 -1.41
CA LYS A 251 29.10 -10.88 -1.04
C LYS A 251 27.86 -11.71 -1.39
N PRO A 252 28.02 -12.92 -1.95
CA PRO A 252 26.90 -13.83 -2.15
C PRO A 252 26.31 -14.23 -0.78
N LEU A 253 25.01 -14.56 -0.77
CA LEU A 253 24.37 -15.06 0.44
C LEU A 253 24.98 -16.40 0.86
N ALA A 254 25.19 -16.57 2.16
CA ALA A 254 25.69 -17.80 2.76
C ALA A 254 24.62 -18.37 3.70
N ALA A 255 24.23 -19.62 3.52
CA ALA A 255 23.26 -20.24 4.42
C ALA A 255 23.90 -20.53 5.79
N ALA A 256 23.30 -20.01 6.86
CA ALA A 256 23.71 -20.29 8.24
C ALA A 256 23.07 -21.59 8.79
N ARG A 257 22.04 -22.12 8.11
CA ARG A 257 21.35 -23.36 8.51
C ARG A 257 22.19 -24.59 8.15
N PRO A 258 22.24 -25.62 9.01
CA PRO A 258 22.89 -26.88 8.68
C PRO A 258 22.18 -27.57 7.51
N PRO A 259 22.92 -28.27 6.63
CA PRO A 259 22.34 -29.03 5.52
C PRO A 259 21.55 -30.22 6.10
N GLY A 260 20.21 -30.10 6.19
CA GLY A 260 19.40 -31.06 6.94
C GLY A 260 18.00 -31.38 6.39
N LEU A 261 17.59 -30.80 5.25
CA LEU A 261 16.22 -30.97 4.72
C LEU A 261 16.08 -32.00 3.58
N GLY A 262 17.15 -32.72 3.22
CA GLY A 262 17.11 -33.77 2.19
C GLY A 262 17.12 -33.25 0.74
N GLU A 263 16.85 -34.15 -0.23
CA GLU A 263 16.85 -33.87 -1.68
C GLU A 263 15.57 -33.15 -2.17
N ASP A 264 14.48 -33.19 -1.40
CA ASP A 264 13.15 -32.67 -1.77
C ASP A 264 12.93 -31.18 -1.47
N VAL A 265 13.99 -30.42 -1.14
CA VAL A 265 13.90 -28.99 -0.79
C VAL A 265 13.36 -28.14 -1.94
N ILE A 266 13.75 -28.47 -3.17
CA ILE A 266 13.32 -27.76 -4.39
C ILE A 266 12.65 -28.79 -5.30
N ARG A 267 11.40 -28.55 -5.66
CA ARG A 267 10.61 -29.39 -6.57
C ARG A 267 10.15 -28.58 -7.77
N PHE A 268 10.06 -29.23 -8.93
CA PHE A 268 9.54 -28.63 -10.15
C PHE A 268 8.48 -29.53 -10.79
N ALA A 269 7.38 -28.93 -11.28
CA ALA A 269 6.35 -29.65 -12.00
C ALA A 269 5.86 -28.87 -13.24
N GLU A 270 5.71 -29.58 -14.36
CA GLU A 270 5.08 -29.08 -15.57
C GLU A 270 3.70 -29.73 -15.76
N LEU A 271 2.67 -28.90 -15.98
CA LEU A 271 1.27 -29.30 -16.16
C LEU A 271 0.77 -28.87 -17.54
N ALA A 272 -0.37 -29.39 -18.01
CA ALA A 272 -0.87 -29.02 -19.33
C ALA A 272 -1.47 -27.59 -19.31
N THR A 273 -2.31 -27.30 -18.32
CA THR A 273 -3.09 -26.05 -18.24
C THR A 273 -2.95 -25.35 -16.88
N PRO A 274 -3.28 -24.04 -16.77
CA PRO A 274 -3.21 -23.31 -15.50
C PRO A 274 -4.21 -23.85 -14.47
N PHE A 275 -5.30 -24.47 -14.93
CA PHE A 275 -6.26 -25.14 -14.06
C PHE A 275 -5.65 -26.41 -13.42
N GLU A 276 -4.95 -27.21 -14.22
CA GLU A 276 -4.21 -28.38 -13.70
C GLU A 276 -3.05 -27.98 -12.78
N GLU A 277 -2.37 -26.87 -13.08
CA GLU A 277 -1.36 -26.27 -12.20
C GLU A 277 -1.95 -25.88 -10.84
N ALA A 278 -3.09 -25.17 -10.83
CA ALA A 278 -3.80 -24.82 -9.60
C ALA A 278 -4.24 -26.08 -8.81
N ALA A 279 -4.79 -27.08 -9.49
CA ALA A 279 -5.20 -28.35 -8.88
C ALA A 279 -4.00 -29.17 -8.35
N PHE A 280 -2.84 -29.09 -9.02
CA PHE A 280 -1.60 -29.72 -8.57
C PHE A 280 -1.18 -29.19 -7.20
N VAL A 281 -1.26 -27.88 -6.96
CA VAL A 281 -0.88 -27.28 -5.67
C VAL A 281 -1.69 -27.90 -4.53
N ALA A 282 -3.02 -27.98 -4.67
CA ALA A 282 -3.88 -28.58 -3.66
C ALA A 282 -3.56 -30.07 -3.43
N ARG A 283 -3.38 -30.83 -4.52
CA ARG A 283 -3.06 -32.26 -4.46
C ARG A 283 -1.70 -32.53 -3.80
N ASP A 284 -0.65 -31.80 -4.19
CA ASP A 284 0.70 -31.96 -3.63
C ASP A 284 0.73 -31.58 -2.15
N LEU A 285 0.06 -30.50 -1.76
CA LEU A 285 -0.05 -30.07 -0.37
C LEU A 285 -0.69 -31.16 0.50
N LEU A 286 -1.82 -31.73 0.06
CA LEU A 286 -2.50 -32.82 0.76
C LEU A 286 -1.68 -34.10 0.80
N ALA A 287 -1.06 -34.49 -0.33
CA ALA A 287 -0.25 -35.70 -0.42
C ALA A 287 0.98 -35.65 0.51
N ARG A 288 1.54 -34.46 0.70
CA ARG A 288 2.68 -34.22 1.60
C ARG A 288 2.26 -34.01 3.06
N GLY A 289 0.96 -33.90 3.34
CA GLY A 289 0.46 -33.64 4.69
C GLY A 289 0.96 -32.32 5.29
N LEU A 290 1.20 -31.30 4.45
CA LEU A 290 1.69 -30.01 4.92
C LEU A 290 0.61 -29.28 5.72
N ARG A 291 1.02 -28.52 6.74
CA ARG A 291 0.09 -27.67 7.51
C ARG A 291 -0.36 -26.48 6.64
N PRO A 292 -1.66 -26.31 6.32
CA PRO A 292 -2.12 -25.29 5.39
C PRO A 292 -1.64 -23.87 5.73
N GLY A 293 -1.75 -23.43 6.99
CA GLY A 293 -1.31 -22.10 7.43
C GLY A 293 0.20 -21.85 7.39
N SER A 294 1.01 -22.88 7.14
CA SER A 294 2.47 -22.77 6.93
C SER A 294 2.85 -22.64 5.45
N CYS A 295 1.87 -22.79 4.56
CA CYS A 295 2.04 -22.73 3.12
C CYS A 295 1.65 -21.36 2.55
N ALA A 296 2.35 -20.94 1.49
CA ALA A 296 1.94 -19.82 0.66
C ALA A 296 1.96 -20.18 -0.83
N VAL A 297 1.02 -19.63 -1.58
CA VAL A 297 0.99 -19.69 -3.05
C VAL A 297 1.34 -18.30 -3.59
N LEU A 298 2.45 -18.22 -4.31
CA LEU A 298 2.96 -17.00 -4.91
C LEU A 298 2.80 -17.05 -6.43
N ALA A 299 2.37 -15.93 -7.01
CA ALA A 299 2.30 -15.77 -8.46
C ALA A 299 2.60 -14.32 -8.88
N ARG A 300 2.90 -14.13 -10.16
CA ARG A 300 3.15 -12.79 -10.71
C ARG A 300 1.88 -11.93 -10.83
N THR A 301 0.71 -12.56 -11.02
CA THR A 301 -0.57 -11.88 -11.28
C THR A 301 -1.69 -12.39 -10.36
N ALA A 302 -2.66 -11.52 -10.04
CA ALA A 302 -3.80 -11.86 -9.19
C ALA A 302 -4.69 -12.95 -9.81
N LYS A 303 -4.87 -12.94 -11.13
CA LYS A 303 -5.68 -13.94 -11.86
C LYS A 303 -5.22 -15.39 -11.62
N LEU A 304 -3.91 -15.64 -11.53
CA LEU A 304 -3.39 -16.98 -11.21
C LEU A 304 -3.67 -17.36 -9.75
N LEU A 305 -3.61 -16.39 -8.83
CA LEU A 305 -3.90 -16.60 -7.42
C LEU A 305 -5.37 -16.90 -7.17
N GLU A 306 -6.27 -16.24 -7.88
CA GLU A 306 -7.71 -16.52 -7.84
C GLU A 306 -8.01 -17.96 -8.28
N GLY A 307 -7.38 -18.41 -9.38
CA GLY A 307 -7.48 -19.79 -9.84
C GLY A 307 -6.94 -20.80 -8.82
N ALA A 308 -5.77 -20.52 -8.23
CA ALA A 308 -5.20 -21.36 -7.18
C ALA A 308 -6.05 -21.40 -5.90
N ALA A 309 -6.56 -20.25 -5.44
CA ALA A 309 -7.43 -20.17 -4.28
C ALA A 309 -8.74 -20.95 -4.50
N SER A 310 -9.34 -20.84 -5.68
CA SER A 310 -10.52 -21.63 -6.04
C SER A 310 -10.23 -23.14 -6.02
N ALA A 311 -9.10 -23.58 -6.58
CA ALA A 311 -8.70 -25.00 -6.55
C ALA A 311 -8.44 -25.53 -5.13
N LEU A 312 -7.84 -24.71 -4.26
CA LEU A 312 -7.65 -25.03 -2.84
C LEU A 312 -8.99 -25.18 -2.12
N GLN A 313 -9.92 -24.25 -2.32
CA GLN A 313 -11.26 -24.29 -1.73
C GLN A 313 -12.04 -25.54 -2.18
N VAL A 314 -11.97 -25.89 -3.47
CA VAL A 314 -12.57 -27.13 -4.00
C VAL A 314 -11.99 -28.38 -3.34
N ALA A 315 -10.72 -28.36 -2.96
CA ALA A 315 -10.06 -29.44 -2.23
C ALA A 315 -10.32 -29.41 -0.70
N GLY A 316 -11.20 -28.52 -0.22
CA GLY A 316 -11.53 -28.38 1.21
C GLY A 316 -10.46 -27.63 2.02
N LEU A 317 -9.55 -26.92 1.36
CA LEU A 317 -8.52 -26.11 2.01
C LEU A 317 -8.93 -24.63 2.00
N GLU A 318 -8.89 -24.01 3.17
CA GLU A 318 -9.17 -22.59 3.31
C GLU A 318 -8.03 -21.76 2.69
N ALA A 319 -8.36 -20.90 1.73
CA ALA A 319 -7.42 -20.06 1.00
C ALA A 319 -7.79 -18.59 1.12
N TYR A 320 -6.78 -17.75 1.35
CA TYR A 320 -6.92 -16.31 1.49
C TYR A 320 -6.13 -15.60 0.39
N VAL A 321 -6.83 -14.87 -0.48
CA VAL A 321 -6.21 -14.03 -1.51
C VAL A 321 -5.92 -12.66 -0.92
N ALA A 322 -4.65 -12.33 -0.72
CA ALA A 322 -4.26 -11.03 -0.20
C ALA A 322 -4.61 -9.92 -1.20
N GLN A 323 -5.61 -9.11 -0.87
CA GLN A 323 -6.02 -7.95 -1.65
C GLN A 323 -5.65 -6.66 -0.90
N ARG A 324 -5.34 -5.59 -1.64
CA ARG A 324 -5.33 -4.24 -1.06
C ARG A 324 -6.74 -3.69 -1.20
N LYS A 325 -7.37 -3.37 -0.07
CA LYS A 325 -8.68 -2.73 -0.03
C LYS A 325 -8.51 -1.40 0.67
N THR A 326 -8.80 -0.31 -0.03
CA THR A 326 -8.61 1.06 0.48
C THR A 326 -9.83 1.59 1.20
N GLU A 327 -11.03 1.09 0.87
CA GLU A 327 -12.30 1.51 1.44
C GLU A 327 -13.20 0.34 1.81
N PHE A 328 -14.13 0.60 2.73
CA PHE A 328 -15.26 -0.27 3.01
C PHE A 328 -16.24 -0.27 1.83
N SER A 329 -17.01 -1.33 1.71
CA SER A 329 -17.97 -1.55 0.62
C SER A 329 -19.36 -1.94 1.12
N SER A 330 -19.48 -2.46 2.33
CA SER A 330 -20.77 -2.80 2.92
C SER A 330 -21.59 -1.52 3.18
N PRO A 331 -22.85 -1.40 2.70
CA PRO A 331 -23.62 -0.16 2.82
C PRO A 331 -23.74 0.37 4.26
N ALA A 332 -24.00 -0.50 5.24
CA ALA A 332 -24.09 -0.11 6.65
C ALA A 332 -22.77 0.47 7.18
N VAL A 333 -21.63 -0.16 6.85
CA VAL A 333 -20.29 0.30 7.25
C VAL A 333 -19.96 1.61 6.55
N CYS A 334 -20.29 1.74 5.26
CA CYS A 334 -20.12 2.96 4.47
C CYS A 334 -20.92 4.13 5.02
N VAL A 335 -22.16 3.94 5.46
CA VAL A 335 -22.97 5.00 6.09
C VAL A 335 -22.26 5.53 7.33
N VAL A 336 -21.84 4.64 8.23
CA VAL A 336 -21.18 5.03 9.49
C VAL A 336 -19.84 5.73 9.21
N PHE A 337 -19.02 5.15 8.32
CA PHE A 337 -17.71 5.71 8.00
C PHE A 337 -17.79 7.07 7.30
N ASN A 338 -18.72 7.24 6.35
CA ASN A 338 -18.93 8.54 5.70
C ASN A 338 -19.60 9.56 6.63
N ALA A 339 -20.44 9.14 7.59
CA ALA A 339 -20.97 10.03 8.61
C ALA A 339 -19.86 10.57 9.53
N LEU A 340 -18.87 9.74 9.90
CA LEU A 340 -17.67 10.17 10.62
C LEU A 340 -16.85 11.17 9.78
N ARG A 341 -16.61 10.87 8.50
CA ARG A 341 -15.91 11.79 7.59
C ARG A 341 -16.63 13.13 7.48
N LEU A 342 -17.96 13.15 7.37
CA LEU A 342 -18.75 14.38 7.25
C LEU A 342 -18.84 15.12 8.59
N ALA A 343 -18.81 14.40 9.71
CA ALA A 343 -18.73 15.00 11.04
C ALA A 343 -17.42 15.79 11.23
N ASN A 344 -16.32 15.30 10.64
CA ASN A 344 -15.03 15.99 10.59
C ASN A 344 -15.03 17.15 9.58
N ALA A 345 -15.61 16.93 8.40
CA ALA A 345 -15.62 17.88 7.28
C ALA A 345 -17.05 18.36 6.96
N ARG A 346 -17.62 19.20 7.84
CA ARG A 346 -19.04 19.59 7.84
C ARG A 346 -19.59 20.23 6.57
N HIS A 347 -18.71 20.72 5.71
CA HIS A 347 -19.05 21.43 4.47
C HIS A 347 -18.52 20.69 3.24
N ASP A 348 -18.12 19.43 3.39
CA ASP A 348 -17.54 18.64 2.31
C ASP A 348 -18.62 17.96 1.48
N ARG A 349 -18.82 18.47 0.26
CA ARG A 349 -19.87 18.03 -0.65
C ARG A 349 -19.60 16.64 -1.23
N ASP A 350 -18.35 16.23 -1.35
CA ASP A 350 -17.99 14.90 -1.86
C ASP A 350 -18.26 13.83 -0.82
N VAL A 351 -17.94 14.11 0.43
CA VAL A 351 -18.28 13.23 1.55
C VAL A 351 -19.80 13.14 1.72
N LEU A 352 -20.53 14.26 1.60
CA LEU A 352 -21.99 14.26 1.59
C LEU A 352 -22.54 13.36 0.49
N ARG A 353 -22.05 13.50 -0.75
CA ARG A 353 -22.46 12.67 -1.88
C ARG A 353 -22.27 11.18 -1.60
N ARG A 354 -21.13 10.77 -1.04
CA ARG A 354 -20.88 9.37 -0.66
C ARG A 354 -21.81 8.89 0.44
N LEU A 355 -22.10 9.74 1.42
CA LEU A 355 -23.06 9.41 2.47
C LEU A 355 -24.47 9.21 1.91
N CYS A 356 -24.91 10.06 0.97
CA CYS A 356 -26.20 9.88 0.28
C CYS A 356 -26.23 8.57 -0.53
N VAL A 357 -25.17 8.24 -1.27
CA VAL A 357 -25.08 6.97 -2.01
C VAL A 357 -25.14 5.77 -1.06
N ALA A 358 -24.32 5.75 -0.01
CA ALA A 358 -24.32 4.67 0.96
C ALA A 358 -25.67 4.53 1.69
N TRP A 359 -26.35 5.65 1.97
CA TRP A 359 -27.69 5.64 2.56
C TRP A 359 -28.74 5.06 1.60
N HIS A 360 -28.68 5.43 0.32
CA HIS A 360 -29.54 4.86 -0.71
C HIS A 360 -29.29 3.35 -0.87
N ASP A 361 -28.03 2.92 -0.92
CA ASP A 361 -27.68 1.49 -1.03
C ASP A 361 -28.16 0.69 0.18
N LEU A 362 -28.18 1.31 1.37
CA LEU A 362 -28.64 0.68 2.60
C LEU A 362 -30.19 0.62 2.72
N THR A 363 -30.88 1.67 2.28
CA THR A 363 -32.31 1.88 2.62
C THR A 363 -33.25 1.97 1.42
N GLY A 364 -32.73 2.14 0.21
CA GLY A 364 -33.49 2.50 -0.99
C GLY A 364 -33.92 3.97 -1.05
N ALA A 365 -33.78 4.74 0.04
CA ALA A 365 -34.18 6.15 0.08
C ALA A 365 -33.16 7.04 -0.65
N LEU A 366 -33.61 7.68 -1.73
CA LEU A 366 -32.78 8.61 -2.51
C LEU A 366 -32.79 10.00 -1.85
N LEU A 367 -31.60 10.53 -1.56
CA LEU A 367 -31.40 11.89 -1.07
C LEU A 367 -30.53 12.66 -2.06
N GLU A 368 -31.12 13.63 -2.75
CA GLU A 368 -30.40 14.48 -3.70
C GLU A 368 -29.41 15.39 -2.97
N VAL A 369 -28.15 15.35 -3.39
CA VAL A 369 -27.06 16.11 -2.75
C VAL A 369 -27.32 17.61 -2.84
N GLU A 370 -27.92 18.06 -3.94
CA GLU A 370 -28.29 19.46 -4.16
C GLU A 370 -29.33 19.95 -3.16
N ASP A 371 -30.35 19.14 -2.88
CA ASP A 371 -31.41 19.48 -1.94
C ASP A 371 -30.87 19.55 -0.51
N VAL A 372 -30.03 18.59 -0.13
CA VAL A 372 -29.38 18.59 1.19
C VAL A 372 -28.44 19.79 1.34
N ALA A 373 -27.65 20.10 0.30
CA ALA A 373 -26.74 21.25 0.33
C ALA A 373 -27.51 22.58 0.40
N ALA A 374 -28.64 22.70 -0.31
CA ALA A 374 -29.51 23.87 -0.23
C ALA A 374 -30.11 24.03 1.18
N ALA A 375 -30.62 22.93 1.77
CA ALA A 375 -31.14 22.92 3.12
C ALA A 375 -30.08 23.28 4.18
N ALA A 376 -28.82 22.86 3.96
CA ALA A 376 -27.72 23.19 4.85
C ALA A 376 -27.44 24.69 4.96
N GLY A 377 -27.75 25.47 3.92
CA GLY A 377 -27.68 26.93 3.96
C GLY A 377 -28.53 27.55 5.10
N LEU A 378 -29.58 26.86 5.55
CA LEU A 378 -30.43 27.28 6.67
C LEU A 378 -29.86 26.92 8.05
N VAL A 379 -28.89 26.00 8.11
CA VAL A 379 -28.28 25.49 9.35
C VAL A 379 -26.78 25.76 9.40
N GLY A 380 -26.38 26.95 8.95
CA GLY A 380 -24.99 27.41 9.03
C GLY A 380 -24.01 26.64 8.14
N GLY A 381 -24.51 25.92 7.13
CA GLY A 381 -23.71 25.14 6.20
C GLY A 381 -23.41 23.69 6.65
N ASP A 382 -23.93 23.22 7.79
CA ASP A 382 -23.67 21.86 8.28
C ASP A 382 -24.41 20.80 7.44
N PHE A 383 -23.68 20.16 6.54
CA PHE A 383 -24.20 19.09 5.67
C PHE A 383 -24.62 17.85 6.44
N LEU A 384 -23.96 17.49 7.55
CA LEU A 384 -24.37 16.31 8.31
C LEU A 384 -25.69 16.56 9.03
N ARG A 385 -25.89 17.77 9.57
CA ARG A 385 -27.17 18.15 10.19
C ARG A 385 -28.29 18.14 9.16
N ALA A 386 -28.12 18.82 8.04
CA ALA A 386 -29.12 18.87 6.96
C ALA A 386 -29.43 17.47 6.39
N TRP A 387 -28.40 16.66 6.16
CA TRP A 387 -28.57 15.27 5.73
C TRP A 387 -29.39 14.47 6.75
N SER A 388 -29.09 14.60 8.05
CA SER A 388 -29.79 13.85 9.10
C SER A 388 -31.27 14.26 9.25
N ASP A 389 -31.59 15.53 8.95
CA ASP A 389 -32.96 16.04 8.93
C ASP A 389 -33.72 15.51 7.71
N ALA A 390 -33.09 15.49 6.53
CA ALA A 390 -33.69 14.95 5.30
C ALA A 390 -33.87 13.43 5.35
N ALA A 391 -32.89 12.69 5.86
CA ALA A 391 -32.97 11.24 6.01
C ALA A 391 -34.11 10.80 6.95
N ARG A 392 -34.49 11.64 7.91
CA ARG A 392 -35.60 11.39 8.85
C ARG A 392 -36.99 11.48 8.21
N THR A 393 -37.13 12.22 7.12
CA THR A 393 -38.42 12.36 6.43
C THR A 393 -38.68 11.20 5.47
N GLY A 394 -37.66 10.39 5.17
CA GLY A 394 -37.79 9.21 4.33
C GLY A 394 -38.50 8.06 5.05
N ASP A 395 -39.18 7.23 4.27
CA ASP A 395 -39.73 5.95 4.72
C ASP A 395 -38.61 4.92 4.75
N VAL A 396 -38.09 4.62 5.94
CA VAL A 396 -36.99 3.68 6.16
C VAL A 396 -37.36 2.68 7.25
N ASP A 397 -36.74 1.51 7.23
CA ASP A 397 -37.00 0.49 8.25
C ASP A 397 -36.55 0.93 9.67
N SER A 398 -37.03 0.21 10.68
CA SER A 398 -36.75 0.52 12.08
C SER A 398 -35.27 0.46 12.46
N MET A 399 -34.47 -0.35 11.76
CA MET A 399 -33.03 -0.52 12.04
C MET A 399 -32.25 0.67 11.50
N ALA A 400 -32.54 1.09 10.26
CA ALA A 400 -31.98 2.29 9.66
C ALA A 400 -32.37 3.55 10.43
N ALA A 401 -33.63 3.65 10.88
CA ALA A 401 -34.09 4.75 11.74
C ALA A 401 -33.32 4.81 13.07
N ALA A 402 -33.04 3.66 13.69
CA ALA A 402 -32.24 3.60 14.93
C ALA A 402 -30.79 4.03 14.71
N LEU A 403 -30.16 3.61 13.59
CA LEU A 403 -28.81 4.05 13.22
C LEU A 403 -28.75 5.56 13.00
N LEU A 404 -29.72 6.11 12.25
CA LEU A 404 -29.82 7.54 12.00
C LEU A 404 -29.98 8.35 13.29
N ALA A 405 -30.82 7.89 14.21
CA ALA A 405 -30.99 8.51 15.52
C ALA A 405 -29.67 8.54 16.31
N ARG A 406 -28.87 7.47 16.22
CA ARG A 406 -27.58 7.38 16.91
C ARG A 406 -26.50 8.25 16.26
N ILE A 407 -26.45 8.29 14.92
CA ILE A 407 -25.58 9.23 14.17
C ILE A 407 -25.86 10.65 14.60
N ARG A 408 -27.14 11.05 14.67
CA ARG A 408 -27.52 12.39 15.09
C ARG A 408 -27.08 12.68 16.53
N ALA A 409 -27.48 11.83 17.47
CA ALA A 409 -27.19 12.05 18.89
C ALA A 409 -25.68 12.12 19.18
N ALA A 410 -24.89 11.24 18.55
CA ALA A 410 -23.46 11.17 18.81
C ALA A 410 -22.66 12.16 17.96
N LEU A 411 -22.86 12.20 16.64
CA LEU A 411 -22.02 12.99 15.74
C LEU A 411 -22.55 14.40 15.49
N VAL A 412 -23.87 14.61 15.44
CA VAL A 412 -24.45 15.93 15.16
C VAL A 412 -24.56 16.78 16.42
N ASP A 413 -25.02 16.20 17.53
CA ASP A 413 -25.34 16.95 18.74
C ASP A 413 -24.19 17.02 19.75
N ARG A 414 -23.33 15.99 19.83
CA ARG A 414 -22.25 15.88 20.84
C ARG A 414 -20.83 15.77 20.31
N LEU A 415 -20.66 15.37 19.04
CA LEU A 415 -19.38 14.96 18.44
C LEU A 415 -18.63 13.87 19.24
N ASP A 416 -19.37 12.95 19.84
CA ASP A 416 -18.86 11.85 20.65
C ASP A 416 -18.57 10.62 19.77
N PHE A 417 -17.52 10.72 18.96
CA PHE A 417 -17.25 9.75 17.89
C PHE A 417 -16.71 8.41 18.41
N LEU A 418 -15.96 8.40 19.52
CA LEU A 418 -15.39 7.16 20.07
C LEU A 418 -16.49 6.24 20.58
N ASP A 419 -17.38 6.75 21.45
CA ASP A 419 -18.54 6.01 21.94
C ASP A 419 -19.47 5.57 20.79
N PHE A 420 -19.57 6.40 19.75
CA PHE A 420 -20.32 6.04 18.54
C PHE A 420 -19.70 4.84 17.82
N VAL A 421 -18.41 4.89 17.53
CA VAL A 421 -17.69 3.80 16.85
C VAL A 421 -17.71 2.53 17.70
N ASP A 422 -17.42 2.62 19.00
CA ASP A 422 -17.44 1.48 19.92
C ASP A 422 -18.81 0.82 19.97
N GLY A 423 -19.88 1.62 20.10
CA GLY A 423 -21.23 1.08 20.07
C GLY A 423 -21.57 0.41 18.74
N PHE A 424 -21.11 1.00 17.62
CA PHE A 424 -21.39 0.44 16.29
C PHE A 424 -20.76 -0.93 16.19
N LEU A 425 -19.44 -1.02 16.42
CA LEU A 425 -18.60 -2.22 16.29
C LEU A 425 -18.95 -3.31 17.30
N THR A 426 -19.53 -2.96 18.45
CA THR A 426 -19.91 -3.95 19.48
C THR A 426 -21.28 -4.58 19.21
N LYS A 427 -22.26 -3.80 18.76
CA LYS A 427 -23.67 -4.26 18.75
C LYS A 427 -24.50 -3.78 17.57
N ASP A 428 -24.37 -2.53 17.12
CA ASP A 428 -25.40 -1.97 16.24
C ASP A 428 -25.33 -2.55 14.83
N TRP A 429 -24.12 -2.91 14.37
CA TRP A 429 -23.93 -3.55 13.08
C TRP A 429 -24.67 -4.90 12.93
N LYS A 430 -24.93 -5.61 14.04
CA LYS A 430 -25.50 -6.97 14.04
C LYS A 430 -26.86 -7.07 13.37
N ALA A 431 -27.58 -5.95 13.30
CA ALA A 431 -28.83 -5.85 12.59
C ALA A 431 -28.65 -6.17 11.09
N TRP A 432 -27.49 -5.83 10.51
CA TRP A 432 -27.11 -6.08 9.12
C TRP A 432 -26.09 -7.23 8.97
N SER A 433 -26.01 -8.14 9.94
CA SER A 433 -25.02 -9.23 9.91
C SER A 433 -25.21 -10.14 8.70
N GLN A 434 -24.15 -10.22 7.91
CA GLN A 434 -23.96 -11.03 6.71
C GLN A 434 -22.45 -11.23 6.54
N PRO A 435 -21.96 -12.32 5.93
CA PRO A 435 -20.53 -12.63 5.87
C PRO A 435 -19.62 -11.45 5.48
N GLU A 436 -20.02 -10.66 4.49
CA GLU A 436 -19.26 -9.49 4.02
C GLU A 436 -19.23 -8.35 5.06
N VAL A 437 -20.33 -8.11 5.75
CA VAL A 437 -20.45 -7.07 6.80
C VAL A 437 -19.66 -7.48 8.04
N ASP A 438 -19.82 -8.73 8.47
CA ASP A 438 -19.10 -9.31 9.60
C ASP A 438 -17.58 -9.16 9.41
N GLU A 439 -17.09 -9.47 8.21
CA GLU A 439 -15.68 -9.37 7.85
C GLU A 439 -15.16 -7.91 7.85
N GLU A 440 -15.91 -6.96 7.28
CA GLU A 440 -15.55 -5.54 7.31
C GLU A 440 -15.55 -4.97 8.73
N VAL A 441 -16.54 -5.32 9.54
CA VAL A 441 -16.65 -4.88 10.93
C VAL A 441 -15.53 -5.46 11.79
N ASN A 442 -15.17 -6.73 11.60
CA ASN A 442 -14.02 -7.34 12.28
C ASN A 442 -12.72 -6.64 11.91
N THR A 443 -12.56 -6.30 10.62
CA THR A 443 -11.42 -5.53 10.13
C THR A 443 -11.36 -4.15 10.77
N TRP A 444 -12.47 -3.41 10.76
CA TRP A 444 -12.55 -2.11 11.41
C TRP A 444 -12.29 -2.21 12.93
N SER A 445 -12.82 -3.22 13.60
CA SER A 445 -12.60 -3.44 15.03
C SER A 445 -11.12 -3.63 15.38
N GLY A 446 -10.38 -4.41 14.59
CA GLY A 446 -8.94 -4.57 14.77
C GLY A 446 -8.18 -3.25 14.58
N LEU A 447 -8.47 -2.53 13.49
CA LEU A 447 -7.87 -1.22 13.21
C LEU A 447 -8.18 -0.20 14.31
N HIS A 448 -9.43 -0.15 14.77
CA HIS A 448 -9.88 0.74 15.83
C HIS A 448 -9.12 0.49 17.14
N GLN A 449 -8.98 -0.78 17.54
CA GLN A 449 -8.22 -1.16 18.72
C GLN A 449 -6.74 -0.77 18.63
N ASP A 450 -6.12 -0.98 17.46
CA ASP A 450 -4.73 -0.60 17.23
C ASP A 450 -4.53 0.92 17.32
N ILE A 451 -5.43 1.71 16.71
CA ILE A 451 -5.39 3.19 16.74
C ILE A 451 -5.58 3.72 18.17
N VAL A 452 -6.58 3.21 18.89
CA VAL A 452 -6.87 3.63 20.27
C VAL A 452 -5.71 3.27 21.20
N ARG A 453 -5.08 2.10 20.99
CA ARG A 453 -3.89 1.70 21.77
C ARG A 453 -2.68 2.59 21.48
N GLU A 454 -2.50 3.04 20.24
CA GLU A 454 -1.36 3.87 19.84
C GLU A 454 -1.46 5.31 20.35
N HIS A 455 -2.66 5.89 20.34
CA HIS A 455 -2.84 7.32 20.63
C HIS A 455 -3.47 7.63 21.98
N ALA A 456 -3.91 6.61 22.74
CA ALA A 456 -4.76 6.74 23.92
C ALA A 456 -6.12 7.42 23.63
N PRO A 457 -7.22 7.04 24.31
CA PRO A 457 -8.53 7.61 24.04
C PRO A 457 -8.60 9.14 24.23
N ASP A 458 -7.96 9.67 25.26
CA ASP A 458 -8.08 11.08 25.66
C ASP A 458 -7.43 12.06 24.68
N ASP A 459 -6.41 11.61 23.93
CA ASP A 459 -5.68 12.43 22.95
C ASP A 459 -6.14 12.17 21.50
N LEU A 460 -7.08 11.23 21.30
CA LEU A 460 -7.53 10.81 19.97
C LEU A 460 -8.69 11.68 19.47
N THR A 461 -8.36 12.63 18.61
CA THR A 461 -9.37 13.42 17.88
C THR A 461 -9.98 12.65 16.70
N LEU A 462 -11.20 12.98 16.28
CA LEU A 462 -11.85 12.39 15.09
C LEU A 462 -10.99 12.55 13.83
N ASN A 463 -10.35 13.71 13.67
CA ASN A 463 -9.46 13.98 12.56
C ASN A 463 -8.25 13.03 12.53
N LEU A 464 -7.61 12.84 13.69
CA LEU A 464 -6.48 11.90 13.82
C LEU A 464 -6.94 10.46 13.56
N TYR A 465 -8.10 10.07 14.08
CA TYR A 465 -8.69 8.75 13.85
C TYR A 465 -8.90 8.46 12.36
N LEU A 466 -9.58 9.37 11.64
CA LEU A 466 -9.83 9.22 10.21
C LEU A 466 -8.55 9.19 9.39
N GLN A 467 -7.53 9.96 9.77
CA GLN A 467 -6.20 9.90 9.14
C GLN A 467 -5.57 8.52 9.27
N GLN A 468 -5.56 7.95 10.48
CA GLN A 468 -4.98 6.62 10.66
C GLN A 468 -5.77 5.59 9.85
N MET A 469 -7.10 5.71 9.84
CA MET A 469 -7.97 4.89 8.99
C MET A 469 -7.60 5.05 7.52
N ASP A 470 -7.35 6.26 7.00
CA ASP A 470 -7.00 6.48 5.58
C ASP A 470 -5.66 5.86 5.18
N LEU A 471 -4.70 5.76 6.10
CA LEU A 471 -3.37 5.22 5.84
C LEU A 471 -3.31 3.68 5.86
N VAL A 472 -4.26 3.00 6.50
CA VAL A 472 -4.27 1.53 6.63
C VAL A 472 -5.11 0.84 5.56
N SER A 473 -4.76 -0.42 5.27
CA SER A 473 -5.56 -1.30 4.41
C SER A 473 -6.81 -1.78 5.16
N LYS A 474 -7.96 -1.75 4.50
CA LYS A 474 -9.26 -2.26 4.97
C LYS A 474 -9.50 -3.68 4.45
N ALA A 475 -8.43 -4.35 4.02
CA ALA A 475 -8.50 -5.74 3.61
C ALA A 475 -8.60 -6.61 4.87
N PRO A 476 -9.43 -7.65 4.84
CA PRO A 476 -9.59 -8.55 5.97
C PRO A 476 -8.29 -9.25 6.30
N SER A 477 -8.11 -9.58 7.58
CA SER A 477 -6.99 -10.40 8.00
C SER A 477 -7.16 -11.84 7.50
N PRO A 478 -6.07 -12.54 7.15
CA PRO A 478 -6.15 -13.94 6.77
C PRO A 478 -6.72 -14.78 7.92
N PRO A 479 -7.71 -15.65 7.66
CA PRO A 479 -8.24 -16.57 8.66
C PRO A 479 -7.14 -17.45 9.28
N PRO A 480 -7.27 -17.86 10.55
CA PRO A 480 -6.30 -18.74 11.19
C PRO A 480 -6.14 -20.05 10.43
N GLY A 481 -4.92 -20.39 10.03
CA GLY A 481 -4.64 -21.64 9.31
C GLY A 481 -4.92 -21.61 7.81
N ALA A 482 -5.42 -20.50 7.26
CA ALA A 482 -5.63 -20.36 5.82
C ALA A 482 -4.31 -20.30 5.03
N ILE A 483 -4.33 -20.89 3.83
CA ILE A 483 -3.23 -20.80 2.88
C ILE A 483 -3.23 -19.42 2.27
N ARG A 484 -2.08 -18.74 2.30
CA ARG A 484 -1.99 -17.38 1.77
C ARG A 484 -1.64 -17.38 0.29
N CYS A 485 -2.55 -16.90 -0.54
CA CYS A 485 -2.35 -16.64 -1.96
C CYS A 485 -2.00 -15.16 -2.14
N MET A 486 -0.77 -14.84 -2.56
CA MET A 486 -0.32 -13.45 -2.69
C MET A 486 0.57 -13.24 -3.89
N THR A 487 0.59 -12.01 -4.40
CA THR A 487 1.53 -11.68 -5.47
C THR A 487 2.96 -11.70 -4.94
N VAL A 488 3.94 -11.89 -5.82
CA VAL A 488 5.36 -11.79 -5.46
C VAL A 488 5.68 -10.49 -4.70
N HIS A 489 5.12 -9.36 -5.16
CA HIS A 489 5.24 -8.07 -4.48
C HIS A 489 4.58 -8.05 -3.09
N GLY A 490 3.45 -8.73 -2.92
CA GLY A 490 2.75 -8.84 -1.64
C GLY A 490 3.46 -9.74 -0.63
N ALA A 491 4.35 -10.62 -1.09
CA ALA A 491 5.14 -11.52 -0.24
C ALA A 491 6.40 -10.87 0.34
N LYS A 492 6.81 -9.69 -0.15
CA LYS A 492 8.00 -9.00 0.34
C LYS A 492 7.89 -8.73 1.85
N GLY A 493 8.98 -8.99 2.57
CA GLY A 493 9.04 -8.90 4.04
C GLY A 493 8.39 -10.07 4.81
N LEU A 494 7.69 -10.99 4.13
CA LEU A 494 7.09 -12.16 4.77
C LEU A 494 7.98 -13.40 4.63
N GLU A 495 7.65 -14.48 5.32
CA GLU A 495 8.32 -15.77 5.23
C GLU A 495 7.37 -16.93 5.53
N PHE A 496 7.57 -18.06 4.87
CA PHE A 496 6.69 -19.24 4.95
C PHE A 496 7.50 -20.53 4.99
N GLN A 497 6.99 -21.57 5.64
CA GLN A 497 7.65 -22.89 5.67
C GLN A 497 7.71 -23.47 4.26
N HIS A 498 6.56 -23.47 3.58
CA HIS A 498 6.45 -24.03 2.24
C HIS A 498 5.91 -22.98 1.26
N VAL A 499 6.58 -22.81 0.13
CA VAL A 499 6.16 -21.88 -0.92
C VAL A 499 5.90 -22.64 -2.21
N TYR A 500 4.73 -22.42 -2.79
CA TYR A 500 4.40 -22.78 -4.16
C TYR A 500 4.51 -21.54 -5.03
N LEU A 501 5.50 -21.49 -5.92
CA LEU A 501 5.64 -20.42 -6.90
C LEU A 501 5.12 -20.91 -8.25
N ILE A 502 3.93 -20.44 -8.62
CA ILE A 502 3.20 -20.86 -9.82
C ILE A 502 3.43 -19.88 -10.97
N GLY A 503 3.22 -20.34 -12.21
CA GLY A 503 3.32 -19.48 -13.36
C GLY A 503 4.73 -19.31 -13.93
N MET A 504 5.64 -20.27 -13.70
CA MET A 504 7.05 -20.21 -14.15
C MET A 504 7.22 -20.45 -15.66
N ALA A 505 6.58 -19.59 -16.47
CA ALA A 505 6.63 -19.60 -17.93
C ALA A 505 6.98 -18.21 -18.50
N GLU A 506 7.61 -18.17 -19.67
CA GLU A 506 7.87 -16.92 -20.38
C GLU A 506 6.57 -16.15 -20.64
N GLU A 507 6.66 -14.83 -20.53
CA GLU A 507 5.54 -13.87 -20.63
C GLU A 507 4.49 -13.96 -19.52
N VAL A 508 4.63 -14.91 -18.59
CA VAL A 508 3.86 -15.03 -17.34
C VAL A 508 4.72 -14.57 -16.16
N PHE A 509 5.87 -15.23 -15.97
CA PHE A 509 6.91 -14.83 -15.04
C PHE A 509 8.29 -15.27 -15.59
N PRO A 510 9.02 -14.40 -16.31
CA PRO A 510 8.87 -12.93 -16.39
C PRO A 510 7.65 -12.45 -17.16
N SER A 511 7.17 -11.24 -16.83
CA SER A 511 6.05 -10.61 -17.53
C SER A 511 6.33 -10.34 -19.02
N TYR A 512 5.28 -10.35 -19.85
CA TYR A 512 5.38 -10.02 -21.28
C TYR A 512 6.07 -8.68 -21.55
N GLN A 513 5.80 -7.66 -20.74
CA GLN A 513 6.39 -6.32 -20.92
C GLN A 513 7.91 -6.36 -20.74
N ALA A 514 8.41 -7.04 -19.71
CA ALA A 514 9.84 -7.20 -19.48
C ALA A 514 10.51 -8.03 -20.59
N VAL A 515 9.85 -9.11 -21.03
CA VAL A 515 10.33 -9.93 -22.16
C VAL A 515 10.48 -9.08 -23.42
N LYS A 516 9.48 -8.25 -23.74
CA LYS A 516 9.50 -7.36 -24.90
C LYS A 516 10.62 -6.31 -24.86
N LYS A 517 11.00 -5.85 -23.65
CA LYS A 517 12.11 -4.88 -23.46
C LYS A 517 13.48 -5.50 -23.67
N GLY A 518 13.58 -6.83 -23.60
CA GLY A 518 14.80 -7.59 -23.87
C GLY A 518 15.54 -8.02 -22.62
N PRO A 519 16.46 -8.99 -22.75
CA PRO A 519 17.11 -9.67 -21.62
C PRO A 519 18.01 -8.78 -20.75
N GLU A 520 18.57 -7.70 -21.31
CA GLU A 520 19.48 -6.78 -20.60
C GLU A 520 18.78 -5.50 -20.10
N SER A 521 17.45 -5.44 -20.26
CA SER A 521 16.63 -4.30 -19.85
C SER A 521 16.55 -4.15 -18.33
N ARG A 522 16.20 -2.96 -17.85
CA ARG A 522 15.97 -2.73 -16.41
C ARG A 522 14.75 -3.54 -15.94
N GLU A 523 13.73 -3.61 -16.78
CA GLU A 523 12.49 -4.35 -16.54
C GLU A 523 12.74 -5.86 -16.39
N MET A 524 13.65 -6.45 -17.17
CA MET A 524 14.04 -7.85 -17.00
C MET A 524 14.80 -8.08 -15.69
N GLU A 525 15.73 -7.18 -15.35
CA GLU A 525 16.45 -7.26 -14.09
C GLU A 525 15.52 -7.12 -12.87
N GLU A 526 14.47 -6.30 -12.98
CA GLU A 526 13.41 -6.19 -11.96
C GLU A 526 12.59 -7.48 -11.83
N GLU A 527 12.17 -8.09 -12.93
CA GLU A 527 11.47 -9.39 -12.87
C GLU A 527 12.36 -10.49 -12.27
N ARG A 528 13.67 -10.41 -12.47
CA ARG A 528 14.64 -11.30 -11.82
C ARG A 528 14.74 -11.06 -10.32
N ARG A 529 14.77 -9.80 -9.87
CA ARG A 529 14.69 -9.43 -8.44
C ARG A 529 13.36 -9.89 -7.82
N ASN A 530 12.26 -9.79 -8.56
CA ASN A 530 10.97 -10.35 -8.15
C ASN A 530 11.08 -11.87 -7.90
N CYS A 531 11.68 -12.61 -8.82
CA CYS A 531 11.88 -14.05 -8.66
C CYS A 531 12.80 -14.36 -7.46
N PHE A 532 13.90 -13.61 -7.31
CA PHE A 532 14.80 -13.70 -6.15
C PHE A 532 14.06 -13.47 -4.82
N VAL A 533 13.22 -12.43 -4.75
CA VAL A 533 12.39 -12.17 -3.56
C VAL A 533 11.46 -13.36 -3.30
N ALA A 534 10.76 -13.88 -4.31
CA ALA A 534 9.82 -14.99 -4.16
C ALA A 534 10.47 -16.26 -3.58
N ILE A 535 11.61 -16.69 -4.14
CA ILE A 535 12.30 -17.92 -3.69
C ILE A 535 12.97 -17.75 -2.33
N THR A 536 13.36 -16.52 -1.95
CA THR A 536 13.95 -16.21 -0.63
C THR A 536 12.91 -15.98 0.48
N ARG A 537 11.62 -16.19 0.21
CA ARG A 537 10.56 -16.22 1.24
C ARG A 537 10.41 -17.58 1.92
N VAL A 538 11.17 -18.58 1.48
CA VAL A 538 11.04 -19.98 1.91
C VAL A 538 11.87 -20.26 3.16
N GLN A 539 11.31 -20.95 4.15
CA GLN A 539 12.05 -21.48 5.29
C GLN A 539 12.41 -22.97 5.13
N GLU A 540 11.57 -23.78 4.48
CA GLU A 540 11.78 -25.23 4.37
C GLU A 540 11.76 -25.74 2.93
N THR A 541 10.67 -25.59 2.17
CA THR A 541 10.58 -26.17 0.80
C THR A 541 10.00 -25.22 -0.23
N LEU A 542 10.54 -25.26 -1.43
CA LEU A 542 10.09 -24.50 -2.60
C LEU A 542 9.58 -25.45 -3.68
N THR A 543 8.32 -25.27 -4.10
CA THR A 543 7.74 -25.98 -5.25
C THR A 543 7.50 -24.97 -6.37
N LEU A 544 8.20 -25.13 -7.49
CA LEU A 544 8.05 -24.34 -8.70
C LEU A 544 7.11 -25.06 -9.66
N THR A 545 6.13 -24.36 -10.24
CA THR A 545 5.24 -24.98 -11.23
C THR A 545 5.07 -24.12 -12.48
N ARG A 546 4.72 -24.78 -13.59
CA ARG A 546 4.21 -24.12 -14.80
C ARG A 546 3.17 -24.96 -15.52
N ALA A 547 2.24 -24.32 -16.18
CA ALA A 547 1.49 -24.90 -17.31
C ALA A 547 2.27 -24.79 -18.65
N ARG A 548 1.92 -25.64 -19.62
CA ARG A 548 2.39 -25.53 -21.02
C ARG A 548 1.67 -24.42 -21.78
N GLU A 549 0.42 -24.14 -21.40
CA GLU A 549 -0.43 -23.16 -22.05
C GLU A 549 -0.96 -22.13 -21.05
N TYR A 550 -0.97 -20.86 -21.44
CA TYR A 550 -1.60 -19.78 -20.68
C TYR A 550 -2.42 -18.91 -21.62
N ASN A 551 -3.66 -18.61 -21.22
CA ASN A 551 -4.63 -17.86 -22.03
C ASN A 551 -4.81 -18.43 -23.46
N GLY A 552 -4.72 -19.76 -23.62
CA GLY A 552 -4.87 -20.46 -24.90
C GLY A 552 -3.61 -20.46 -25.79
N TRP A 553 -2.47 -19.96 -25.30
CA TRP A 553 -1.21 -19.92 -26.03
C TRP A 553 -0.16 -20.77 -25.35
N ARG A 554 0.55 -21.59 -26.13
CA ARG A 554 1.72 -22.34 -25.64
C ARG A 554 2.82 -21.38 -25.21
N LYS A 555 3.37 -21.56 -24.02
CA LYS A 555 4.47 -20.75 -23.47
C LYS A 555 5.73 -21.60 -23.27
N ALA A 556 6.88 -20.97 -23.47
CA ALA A 556 8.17 -21.57 -23.13
C ALA A 556 8.36 -21.60 -21.60
N PRO A 557 9.20 -22.50 -21.05
CA PRO A 557 9.63 -22.41 -19.66
C PRO A 557 10.21 -21.03 -19.35
N SER A 558 9.98 -20.53 -18.14
CA SER A 558 10.63 -19.28 -17.69
C SER A 558 12.15 -19.41 -17.78
N ARG A 559 12.81 -18.41 -18.38
CA ARG A 559 14.28 -18.32 -18.37
C ARG A 559 14.88 -18.38 -16.96
N PHE A 560 14.13 -17.96 -15.94
CA PHE A 560 14.60 -17.99 -14.55
C PHE A 560 14.87 -19.40 -14.05
N LEU A 561 14.25 -20.43 -14.64
CA LEU A 561 14.58 -21.83 -14.33
C LEU A 561 16.01 -22.16 -14.75
N GLU A 562 16.41 -21.77 -15.96
CA GLU A 562 17.77 -21.95 -16.47
C GLU A 562 18.78 -21.09 -15.69
N ASP A 563 18.44 -19.84 -15.39
CA ASP A 563 19.29 -18.93 -14.61
C ASP A 563 19.50 -19.42 -13.16
N MET A 564 18.58 -20.23 -12.61
CA MET A 564 18.74 -20.92 -11.33
C MET A 564 19.58 -22.21 -11.43
N GLY A 565 19.89 -22.68 -12.64
CA GLY A 565 20.50 -23.98 -12.89
C GLY A 565 19.53 -25.15 -12.64
N LEU A 566 18.23 -24.92 -12.79
CA LEU A 566 17.18 -25.94 -12.71
C LEU A 566 16.83 -26.44 -14.11
N PRO A 567 16.37 -27.70 -14.26
CA PRO A 567 16.04 -28.23 -15.56
C PRO A 567 14.79 -27.54 -16.13
N ALA A 568 14.81 -27.21 -17.43
CA ALA A 568 13.69 -26.56 -18.13
C ALA A 568 12.50 -27.52 -18.37
N GLN A 569 12.71 -28.82 -18.17
CA GLN A 569 11.73 -29.91 -18.22
C GLN A 569 11.94 -30.78 -16.97
N PRO A 570 10.86 -31.28 -16.33
CA PRO A 570 10.94 -31.99 -15.06
C PRO A 570 11.73 -33.30 -15.13
#